data_AF-A0A0R1KAZ1-F1
#
_entry.id   AF-A0A0R1KAZ1-F1
#
_cell.length_a   1.000
_cell.length_b   1.000
_cell.length_c   1.000
_cell.angle_alpha   90.00
_cell.angle_beta   90.00
_cell.angle_gamma   90.00
#
_symmetry.space_group_name_H-M   'P 1'
#
loop_
_entity.id
_entity.type
_entity.pdbx_description
1 polymer ?
#
loop_
_entity_poly.entity_id
_entity_poly.type
_entity_poly.pdbx_seq_one_letter_code
_entity_poly.pdbx_strand_id
1 'polypeptide(L)'
;MQATFLTIIWILGILNIVFGNITVNLNTFWSIIGIALLFATVFGVIYPYVWNYGTWIAPINIITTTSANLFCGFISVYLLSKEMFALIIPYWLAIVLLDLFMHILAFYFYRKYENKRLVKKLNKL
;
A
#
# COMPACT_ATOMS: atom_id res chain seq x y z
N MET A 1 9.59 7.63 -7.75
CA MET A 1 10.93 7.75 -7.13
C MET A 1 10.91 8.27 -5.71
N GLN A 2 10.20 9.36 -5.39
CA GLN A 2 10.11 9.85 -4.00
C GLN A 2 9.52 8.81 -3.03
N ALA A 3 8.45 8.11 -3.42
CA ALA A 3 7.87 7.03 -2.63
C ALA A 3 8.87 5.89 -2.35
N THR A 4 9.64 5.47 -3.35
CA THR A 4 10.68 4.45 -3.22
C THR A 4 11.71 4.84 -2.16
N PHE A 5 12.23 6.06 -2.25
CA PHE A 5 13.25 6.56 -1.33
C PHE A 5 12.73 6.65 0.10
N LEU A 6 11.50 7.17 0.27
CA LEU A 6 10.84 7.23 1.58
C LEU A 6 10.66 5.84 2.19
N THR A 7 10.23 4.86 1.37
CA THR A 7 10.07 3.47 1.83
C THR A 7 11.40 2.85 2.24
N ILE A 8 12.48 3.09 1.50
CA ILE A 8 13.82 2.60 1.88
C ILE A 8 14.23 3.16 3.23
N ILE A 9 14.11 4.48 3.43
CA ILE A 9 14.44 5.12 4.72
C ILE A 9 13.58 4.53 5.84
N TRP A 10 12.28 4.34 5.59
CA TRP A 10 11.36 3.81 6.57
C TRP A 10 11.72 2.39 7.00
N ILE A 11 11.99 1.50 6.05
CA ILE A 11 12.36 0.11 6.34
C ILE A 11 13.70 0.04 7.07
N LEU A 12 14.71 0.77 6.60
CA LEU A 12 16.02 0.82 7.28
C LEU A 12 15.90 1.38 8.70
N GLY A 13 15.04 2.39 8.91
CA GLY A 13 14.75 2.94 10.22
C GLY A 13 14.13 1.90 11.16
N ILE A 14 13.12 1.16 10.70
CA ILE A 14 12.51 0.07 11.48
C ILE A 14 13.54 -1.00 11.83
N LEU A 15 14.33 -1.44 10.84
CA LEU A 15 15.35 -2.46 11.06
C LEU A 15 16.38 -2.02 12.10
N ASN A 16 16.82 -0.77 12.04
CA ASN A 16 17.77 -0.22 13.01
C ASN A 16 17.15 -0.12 14.42
N ILE A 17 15.89 0.31 14.55
CA ILE A 17 15.21 0.38 15.86
C ILE A 17 15.01 -1.00 16.48
N VAL A 18 14.63 -2.00 15.67
CA VAL A 18 14.27 -3.35 16.17
C VAL A 18 15.52 -4.20 16.43
N PHE A 19 16.50 -4.17 15.53
CA PHE A 19 17.66 -5.05 15.58
C PHE A 19 18.96 -4.34 15.98
N GLY A 20 18.99 -3.01 16.03
CA GLY A 20 20.19 -2.24 16.34
C GLY A 20 21.27 -2.37 15.27
N ASN A 21 22.54 -2.38 15.71
CA ASN A 21 23.70 -2.54 14.82
C ASN A 21 23.97 -4.02 14.53
N ILE A 22 23.22 -4.57 13.57
CA ILE A 22 23.49 -5.90 12.99
C ILE A 22 24.12 -5.78 11.60
N THR A 23 24.97 -6.73 11.25
CA THR A 23 25.51 -6.86 9.89
C THR A 23 24.43 -7.42 8.97
N VAL A 24 24.15 -6.69 7.88
CA VAL A 24 23.09 -7.06 6.92
C VAL A 24 23.73 -7.74 5.71
N ASN A 25 23.20 -8.89 5.31
CA ASN A 25 23.62 -9.56 4.09
C ASN A 25 23.15 -8.76 2.85
N LEU A 26 23.96 -8.74 1.79
CA LEU A 26 23.59 -8.16 0.50
C LEU A 26 22.25 -8.68 -0.04
N ASN A 27 21.89 -9.93 0.22
CA ASN A 27 20.59 -10.47 -0.20
C ASN A 27 19.40 -9.76 0.49
N THR A 28 19.55 -9.41 1.76
CA THR A 28 18.56 -8.63 2.51
C THR A 28 18.47 -7.21 1.92
N PHE A 29 19.59 -6.62 1.51
CA PHE A 29 19.59 -5.32 0.85
C PHE A 29 18.81 -5.34 -0.48
N TRP A 30 19.00 -6.37 -1.32
CA TRP A 30 18.20 -6.57 -2.53
C TRP A 30 16.71 -6.75 -2.23
N SER A 31 16.39 -7.46 -1.15
CA SER A 31 15.01 -7.64 -0.70
C SER A 31 14.37 -6.31 -0.30
N ILE A 32 15.09 -5.43 0.40
CA ILE A 32 14.62 -4.07 0.75
C ILE A 32 14.36 -3.23 -0.50
N ILE A 33 15.25 -3.29 -1.49
CA ILE A 33 15.03 -2.61 -2.78
C ILE A 33 13.77 -3.14 -3.46
N GLY A 34 13.57 -4.45 -3.48
CA GLY A 34 12.37 -5.08 -4.04
C GLY A 34 11.09 -4.60 -3.36
N ILE A 35 11.08 -4.55 -2.03
CA ILE A 35 9.96 -4.02 -1.24
C ILE A 35 9.72 -2.55 -1.60
N ALA A 36 10.77 -1.73 -1.64
CA ALA A 36 10.64 -0.32 -1.95
C ALA A 36 10.06 -0.07 -3.36
N LEU A 37 10.42 -0.90 -4.34
CA LEU A 37 9.84 -0.85 -5.68
C LEU A 37 8.37 -1.24 -5.69
N LEU A 38 7.98 -2.28 -4.94
CA LEU A 38 6.56 -2.67 -4.81
C LEU A 38 5.72 -1.53 -4.24
N PHE A 39 6.17 -0.93 -3.13
CA PHE A 39 5.50 0.21 -2.51
C PHE A 39 5.43 1.40 -3.46
N ALA A 40 6.52 1.69 -4.19
CA ALA A 40 6.53 2.77 -5.16
C ALA A 40 5.54 2.54 -6.31
N THR A 41 5.37 1.30 -6.76
CA THR A 41 4.38 0.97 -7.77
C THR A 41 2.97 1.13 -7.22
N VAL A 42 2.67 0.56 -6.04
CA VAL A 42 1.31 0.63 -5.47
C VAL A 42 0.93 2.06 -5.09
N PHE A 43 1.73 2.71 -4.25
CA PHE A 43 1.43 4.04 -3.73
C PHE A 43 1.80 5.18 -4.68
N GLY A 44 2.78 4.97 -5.56
CA GLY A 44 3.24 6.00 -6.49
C GLY A 44 2.59 5.92 -7.88
N VAL A 45 2.02 4.78 -8.27
CA VAL A 45 1.41 4.59 -9.59
C VAL A 45 -0.05 4.15 -9.48
N ILE A 46 -0.32 2.99 -8.90
CA ILE A 46 -1.67 2.38 -8.91
C ILE A 46 -2.66 3.27 -8.16
N TYR A 47 -2.33 3.69 -6.94
CA TYR A 47 -3.23 4.49 -6.11
C TYR A 47 -3.49 5.86 -6.76
N PRO A 48 -2.46 6.66 -7.14
CA PRO A 48 -2.69 7.91 -7.85
C PRO A 48 -3.49 7.76 -9.14
N TYR A 49 -3.28 6.67 -9.88
CA TYR A 49 -4.08 6.35 -11.05
C TYR A 49 -5.55 6.16 -10.69
N VAL A 50 -5.87 5.24 -9.76
CA VAL A 50 -7.25 4.94 -9.36
C VAL A 50 -7.96 6.18 -8.81
N TRP A 51 -7.27 7.00 -8.03
CA TRP A 51 -7.88 8.18 -7.38
C TRP A 51 -8.10 9.37 -8.32
N ASN A 52 -7.15 9.66 -9.22
CA ASN A 52 -7.19 10.90 -10.01
C ASN A 52 -7.59 10.69 -11.47
N TYR A 53 -7.34 9.50 -12.02
CA TYR A 53 -7.53 9.20 -13.44
C TYR A 53 -8.51 8.04 -13.68
N GLY A 54 -8.75 7.21 -12.66
CA GLY A 54 -9.67 6.08 -12.74
C GLY A 54 -11.11 6.53 -12.98
N THR A 55 -11.67 6.13 -14.11
CA THR A 55 -13.07 6.40 -14.48
C THR A 55 -14.00 5.22 -14.18
N TRP A 56 -13.49 4.18 -13.51
CA TRP A 56 -14.26 2.98 -13.20
C TRP A 56 -15.29 3.22 -12.09
N ILE A 57 -16.29 2.34 -12.05
CA ILE A 57 -17.26 2.30 -10.96
C ILE A 57 -16.58 1.95 -9.63
N ALA A 58 -17.13 2.44 -8.53
CA ALA A 58 -16.53 2.31 -7.19
C ALA A 58 -16.14 0.88 -6.79
N PRO A 59 -16.94 -0.17 -7.07
CA PRO A 59 -16.55 -1.54 -6.75
C PRO A 59 -15.24 -1.98 -7.43
N ILE A 60 -15.03 -1.58 -8.70
CA ILE A 60 -13.81 -1.93 -9.44
C ILE A 60 -12.61 -1.25 -8.80
N ASN A 61 -12.71 0.05 -8.48
CA ASN A 61 -11.64 0.79 -7.81
C ASN A 61 -11.24 0.13 -6.49
N ILE A 62 -12.23 -0.24 -5.66
CA ILE A 62 -12.00 -0.88 -4.36
C ILE A 62 -11.31 -2.23 -4.54
N ILE A 63 -11.78 -3.08 -5.46
CA ILE A 63 -11.20 -4.40 -5.71
C ILE A 63 -9.76 -4.26 -6.21
N THR A 64 -9.49 -3.33 -7.14
CA THR A 64 -8.15 -3.11 -7.69
C THR A 64 -7.17 -2.62 -6.61
N THR A 65 -7.55 -1.64 -5.80
CA THR A 65 -6.65 -1.14 -4.74
C THR A 65 -6.42 -2.18 -3.65
N THR A 66 -7.48 -2.89 -3.22
CA THR A 66 -7.38 -3.96 -2.22
C THR A 66 -6.47 -5.08 -2.72
N SER A 67 -6.65 -5.52 -3.98
CA SER A 67 -5.81 -6.56 -4.56
C SER A 67 -4.35 -6.13 -4.66
N ALA A 68 -4.09 -4.92 -5.19
CA ALA A 68 -2.74 -4.38 -5.30
C ALA A 68 -2.06 -4.26 -3.93
N ASN A 69 -2.79 -3.80 -2.91
CA ASN A 69 -2.30 -3.65 -1.55
C ASN A 69 -1.96 -4.99 -0.91
N LEU A 70 -2.85 -5.99 -1.03
CA LEU A 70 -2.62 -7.33 -0.51
C LEU A 70 -1.41 -7.99 -1.15
N PHE A 71 -1.28 -7.94 -2.49
CA PHE A 71 -0.10 -8.47 -3.16
C PHE A 71 1.17 -7.77 -2.71
N CYS A 72 1.15 -6.44 -2.62
CA CYS A 72 2.28 -5.67 -2.12
C CYS A 72 2.65 -6.08 -0.69
N GLY A 73 1.68 -6.18 0.22
CA GLY A 73 1.90 -6.57 1.60
C GLY A 73 2.48 -7.98 1.73
N PHE A 74 1.83 -8.98 1.13
CA PHE A 74 2.27 -10.38 1.23
C PHE A 74 3.64 -10.60 0.58
N ILE A 75 3.87 -10.06 -0.63
CA ILE A 75 5.17 -10.19 -1.30
C ILE A 75 6.24 -9.46 -0.49
N SER A 76 5.93 -8.30 0.09
CA SER A 76 6.91 -7.55 0.89
C SER A 76 7.33 -8.30 2.14
N VAL A 77 6.38 -8.92 2.85
CA VAL A 77 6.70 -9.76 4.02
C VAL A 77 7.50 -10.99 3.58
N TYR A 78 7.13 -11.62 2.47
CA TYR A 78 7.86 -12.77 1.94
C TYR A 78 9.31 -12.43 1.56
N LEU A 79 9.54 -11.28 0.91
CA LEU A 79 10.87 -10.78 0.57
C LEU A 79 11.69 -10.48 1.83
N LEU A 80 11.05 -9.97 2.88
CA LEU A 80 11.74 -9.64 4.13
C LEU A 80 12.10 -10.89 4.95
N SER A 81 11.13 -11.80 5.17
CA SER A 81 11.32 -13.02 5.94
C SER A 81 10.26 -14.07 5.60
N LYS A 82 10.71 -15.25 5.16
CA LYS A 82 9.85 -16.41 4.90
C LYS A 82 9.17 -16.93 6.17
N GLU A 83 9.86 -16.82 7.32
CA GLU A 83 9.33 -17.24 8.62
C GLU A 83 8.17 -16.33 9.04
N MET A 84 8.33 -15.02 8.89
CA MET A 84 7.24 -14.06 9.14
C MET A 84 6.08 -14.30 8.18
N PHE A 85 6.37 -14.57 6.90
CA PHE A 85 5.33 -14.89 5.93
C PHE A 85 4.54 -16.15 6.34
N ALA A 86 5.23 -17.22 6.76
CA ALA A 86 4.59 -18.44 7.24
C ALA A 86 3.73 -18.21 8.50
N LEU A 87 4.11 -17.25 9.35
CA LEU A 87 3.34 -16.85 10.52
C LEU A 87 2.05 -16.10 10.16
N ILE A 88 2.08 -15.21 9.16
CA ILE A 88 0.93 -14.37 8.81
C ILE A 88 -0.04 -15.02 7.82
N ILE A 89 0.45 -15.90 6.94
CA ILE A 89 -0.36 -16.46 5.86
C ILE A 89 -1.59 -17.23 6.34
N PRO A 90 -1.63 -17.92 7.51
CA PRO A 90 -2.86 -18.56 7.99
C PRO A 90 -3.99 -17.56 8.26
N TYR A 91 -3.65 -16.30 8.56
CA TYR A 91 -4.59 -15.23 8.84
C TYR A 91 -4.95 -14.41 7.59
N TRP A 92 -4.61 -14.89 6.39
CA TRP A 92 -4.79 -14.15 5.14
C TRP A 92 -6.23 -13.64 4.95
N LEU A 93 -7.22 -14.44 5.33
CA LEU A 93 -8.63 -14.10 5.18
C LEU A 93 -9.01 -12.91 6.08
N ALA A 94 -8.53 -12.89 7.32
CA ALA A 94 -8.74 -11.75 8.23
C ALA A 94 -8.07 -10.48 7.71
N ILE A 95 -6.86 -10.60 7.13
CA ILE A 95 -6.13 -9.49 6.52
C ILE A 95 -6.92 -8.93 5.32
N VAL A 96 -7.41 -9.80 4.43
CA VAL A 96 -8.22 -9.41 3.26
C VAL A 96 -9.49 -8.68 3.68
N LEU A 97 -10.22 -9.21 4.66
CA LEU A 97 -11.47 -8.60 5.12
C LEU A 97 -11.22 -7.23 5.75
N LEU A 98 -10.18 -7.12 6.58
CA LEU A 98 -9.79 -5.86 7.19
C LEU A 98 -9.40 -4.82 6.12
N ASP A 99 -8.58 -5.22 5.15
CA ASP A 99 -8.10 -4.33 4.09
C ASP A 99 -9.25 -3.87 3.18
N LEU A 100 -10.15 -4.79 2.81
CA LEU A 100 -11.34 -4.48 2.04
C LEU A 100 -12.24 -3.50 2.78
N PHE A 101 -12.47 -3.73 4.08
CA PHE A 101 -13.30 -2.85 4.92
C PHE A 101 -12.72 -1.42 4.98
N MET A 102 -11.40 -1.31 5.18
CA MET A 102 -10.72 -0.02 5.18
C MET A 102 -10.82 0.70 3.84
N HIS A 103 -10.66 -0.02 2.72
CA HIS A 103 -10.82 0.57 1.39
C HIS A 103 -12.26 1.03 1.14
N ILE A 104 -13.27 0.24 1.52
CA ILE A 104 -14.68 0.64 1.40
C ILE A 104 -14.92 1.96 2.16
N LEU A 105 -14.43 2.06 3.40
CA LEU A 105 -14.55 3.29 4.18
C LEU A 105 -13.84 4.46 3.51
N ALA A 106 -12.59 4.28 3.08
CA ALA A 106 -11.80 5.33 2.43
C ALA A 106 -12.49 5.86 1.17
N PHE A 107 -12.96 4.96 0.29
CA PHE A 107 -13.68 5.34 -0.94
C PHE A 107 -15.01 6.02 -0.64
N TYR A 108 -15.75 5.54 0.36
CA TYR A 108 -17.01 6.18 0.77
C TYR A 108 -16.80 7.62 1.25
N PHE A 109 -15.86 7.83 2.17
CA PHE A 109 -15.59 9.17 2.70
C PHE A 109 -15.00 10.11 1.65
N TYR A 110 -14.06 9.62 0.84
CA TYR A 110 -13.43 10.43 -0.20
C TYR A 110 -14.43 10.87 -1.26
N ARG A 111 -15.27 9.97 -1.76
CA ARG A 111 -16.31 10.32 -2.76
C ARG A 111 -17.33 11.30 -2.19
N LYS A 112 -17.72 11.14 -0.92
CA LYS A 112 -18.60 12.10 -0.24
C LYS A 112 -17.99 13.49 -0.15
N TYR A 113 -16.69 13.57 0.16
CA TYR A 113 -15.96 14.83 0.20
C TYR A 113 -15.84 15.47 -1.18
N GLU A 114 -15.47 14.69 -2.19
CA GLU A 114 -15.29 15.17 -3.56
C GLU A 114 -16.59 15.67 -4.18
N ASN A 115 -17.70 14.95 -3.99
CA ASN A 115 -19.02 15.38 -4.46
C ASN A 115 -19.41 16.73 -3.85
N LYS A 116 -19.20 16.92 -2.54
CA LYS A 116 -19.45 18.22 -1.88
C LYS A 116 -18.57 19.33 -2.44
N ARG A 117 -17.31 19.04 -2.76
CA ARG A 117 -16.38 19.99 -3.38
C ARG A 117 -16.83 20.39 -4.78
N LEU A 118 -17.28 19.43 -5.59
CA LEU A 118 -17.77 19.68 -6.95
C LEU A 118 -19.05 20.49 -6.97
N VAL A 119 -20.03 20.17 -6.12
CA VAL A 119 -21.27 20.95 -5.98
C VAL A 119 -20.96 22.40 -5.59
N LYS A 120 -20.04 22.63 -4.65
CA LYS A 120 -19.62 23.99 -4.27
C LYS A 120 -18.93 24.76 -5.40
N LYS A 121 -18.20 24.07 -6.30
CA LYS A 121 -17.58 24.71 -7.47
C LYS A 121 -18.63 25.07 -8.52
N LEU A 122 -19.59 24.18 -8.77
CA LEU A 122 -20.69 24.41 -9.71
C LEU A 122 -21.61 25.53 -9.25
N ASN A 123 -21.95 25.62 -7.96
CA ASN A 123 -22.78 26.69 -7.41
C ASN A 123 -22.09 28.06 -7.31
N LYS A 124 -20.80 28.14 -7.67
CA LYS A 124 -20.01 29.39 -7.73
C LYS A 124 -19.76 29.86 -9.17
N LEU A 125 -20.20 29.09 -10.16
CA LEU A 125 -20.29 29.48 -11.56
C LEU A 125 -21.66 30.11 -11.81
#